data_AF-A0A7U8DU42-F1
#
_entry.id   AF-A0A7U8DU42-F1
#
_cell.length_a   1.000
_cell.length_b   1.000
_cell.length_c   1.000
_cell.angle_alpha   90.00
_cell.angle_beta   90.00
_cell.angle_gamma   90.00
#
_symmetry.space_group_name_H-M   'P 1'
#
loop_
_entity.id
_entity.type
_entity.pdbx_description
1 polymer ?
#
loop_
_entity_poly.entity_id
_entity_poly.type
_entity_poly.pdbx_seq_one_letter_code
_entity_poly.pdbx_strand_id
1 'polypeptide(L)' 'MRTWLKNLREEKGLTQLELAELSNVERTTYASIEQGRRNPSVANAMRIAEVLNVEWTIFFDPKVRDSTQKLTEIGG' A
#
# COMPACT_ATOMS: atom_id res chain seq x y z
N MET A 1 8.24 1.61 3.40
CA MET A 1 6.92 1.05 3.75
C MET A 1 5.90 2.07 3.32
N ARG A 2 5.02 1.67 2.41
CA ARG A 2 3.95 2.47 1.83
C ARG A 2 2.95 2.84 2.91
N THR A 3 3.21 3.96 3.60
CA THR A 3 2.36 4.47 4.68
C THR A 3 0.94 4.71 4.20
N TRP A 4 0.77 5.25 2.99
CA TRP A 4 -0.54 5.43 2.36
C TRP A 4 -1.32 4.11 2.22
N LEU A 5 -0.65 3.01 1.83
CA LEU A 5 -1.30 1.73 1.62
C LEU A 5 -1.72 1.11 2.96
N LYS A 6 -0.84 1.22 3.95
CA LYS A 6 -1.13 0.81 5.33
C LYS A 6 -2.33 1.57 5.89
N ASN A 7 -2.37 2.89 5.73
CA ASN A 7 -3.43 3.74 6.25
C ASN A 7 -4.78 3.37 5.63
N LEU A 8 -4.87 3.23 4.29
CA LEU A 8 -6.10 2.81 3.61
C LEU A 8 -6.59 1.44 4.08
N ARG A 9 -5.67 0.49 4.30
CA ARG A 9 -6.02 -0.83 4.85
C ARG A 9 -6.60 -0.71 6.26
N GLU A 10 -5.99 0.12 7.11
CA GLU A 10 -6.42 0.32 8.50
C GLU A 10 -7.73 1.12 8.60
N GLU A 11 -7.98 2.07 7.70
CA GLU A 11 -9.26 2.77 7.56
C GLU A 11 -10.41 1.81 7.21
N LYS A 12 -10.12 0.73 6.49
CA LYS A 12 -11.07 -0.36 6.22
C LYS A 12 -11.20 -1.35 7.39
N GLY A 13 -10.40 -1.21 8.45
CA GLY A 13 -10.38 -2.13 9.59
C GLY A 13 -9.80 -3.50 9.27
N LEU A 14 -9.00 -3.64 8.20
CA LEU A 14 -8.52 -4.93 7.71
C LEU A 14 -7.09 -5.21 8.19
N THR A 15 -6.78 -6.47 8.49
CA THR A 15 -5.41 -6.96 8.64
C THR A 15 -4.75 -7.18 7.28
N GLN A 16 -3.43 -7.38 7.25
CA GLN A 16 -2.71 -7.74 6.02
C GLN A 16 -3.17 -9.09 5.44
N LEU A 17 -3.63 -10.01 6.28
CA LEU A 17 -4.17 -11.30 5.83
C LEU A 17 -5.54 -11.10 5.16
N GLU A 18 -6.46 -10.42 5.83
CA GLU A 18 -7.82 -10.21 5.32
C GLU A 18 -7.81 -9.43 4.00
N LEU A 19 -6.99 -8.38 3.88
CA LEU A 19 -6.89 -7.64 2.62
C LEU A 19 -6.29 -8.51 1.50
N ALA A 20 -5.30 -9.36 1.81
CA ALA A 20 -4.72 -10.28 0.85
C ALA A 20 -5.76 -11.30 0.35
N GLU A 21 -6.55 -11.87 1.26
CA GLU A 21 -7.66 -12.78 0.94
C GLU A 21 -8.73 -12.09 0.07
N LEU A 22 -9.19 -10.89 0.47
CA LEU A 22 -10.20 -10.11 -0.27
C LEU A 22 -9.71 -9.70 -1.67
N SER A 23 -8.42 -9.40 -1.82
CA SER A 23 -7.82 -9.04 -3.11
C SER A 23 -7.35 -10.25 -3.92
N ASN A 24 -7.55 -11.48 -3.43
CA ASN A 24 -7.02 -12.70 -4.04
C ASN A 24 -5.51 -12.58 -4.39
N VAL A 25 -4.76 -12.06 -3.41
CA VAL A 25 -3.30 -11.92 -3.43
C VAL A 25 -2.73 -12.75 -2.29
N GLU A 26 -1.58 -13.37 -2.52
CA GLU A 26 -0.91 -14.15 -1.47
C GLU A 26 -0.37 -13.22 -0.38
N ARG A 27 -0.52 -13.60 0.90
CA ARG A 27 -0.24 -12.71 2.04
C ARG A 27 1.19 -12.14 2.01
N THR A 28 2.20 -12.95 1.70
CA THR A 28 3.59 -12.46 1.67
C THR A 28 3.84 -11.51 0.50
N THR A 29 3.14 -11.71 -0.62
CA THR A 29 3.08 -10.77 -1.74
C THR A 29 2.48 -9.43 -1.30
N TYR A 30 1.31 -9.43 -0.66
CA TYR A 30 0.71 -8.18 -0.15
C TYR A 30 1.62 -7.48 0.86
N ALA A 31 2.17 -8.21 1.83
CA ALA A 31 3.10 -7.65 2.81
C ALA A 31 4.34 -7.03 2.17
N SER A 32 4.90 -7.66 1.12
CA SER A 32 6.03 -7.12 0.37
C SER A 32 5.68 -5.84 -0.40
N ILE A 33 4.44 -5.75 -0.90
CA ILE A 33 3.91 -4.53 -1.53
C ILE A 33 3.74 -3.44 -0.46
N GLU A 34 3.08 -3.69 0.67
CA GLU A 34 2.91 -2.70 1.74
C GLU A 34 4.25 -2.22 2.31
N GLN A 35 5.24 -3.10 2.41
CA GLN A 35 6.57 -2.73 2.90
C GLN A 35 7.40 -1.91 1.90
N GLY A 36 7.00 -1.82 0.62
CA GLY A 36 7.80 -1.14 -0.40
C GLY A 36 8.85 -2.03 -1.07
N ARG A 37 8.94 -3.32 -0.69
CA ARG A 37 9.96 -4.26 -1.18
C ARG A 37 9.73 -4.70 -2.62
N ARG A 38 8.48 -4.68 -3.07
CA ARG A 38 8.09 -5.06 -4.43
C ARG A 38 6.99 -4.14 -4.96
N ASN A 39 6.96 -3.92 -6.27
CA ASN A 39 5.80 -3.33 -6.94
C ASN A 39 4.80 -4.44 -7.32
N PRO A 40 3.49 -4.22 -7.16
CA PRO A 40 2.49 -5.17 -7.63
C PRO A 40 2.56 -5.30 -9.16
N SER A 41 2.13 -6.45 -9.68
CA SER A 41 1.72 -6.53 -11.08
C SER A 41 0.47 -5.67 -11.30
N VAL A 42 0.16 -5.30 -12.56
CA VAL A 42 -1.08 -4.58 -12.88
C VAL A 42 -2.32 -5.32 -12.36
N ALA A 43 -2.35 -6.65 -12.52
CA ALA A 43 -3.43 -7.48 -12.00
C ALA A 43 -3.59 -7.37 -10.47
N ASN A 44 -2.49 -7.45 -9.71
CA ASN A 44 -2.54 -7.34 -8.26
C ASN A 44 -2.89 -5.90 -7.83
N ALA A 45 -2.39 -4.89 -8.54
CA ALA A 45 -2.70 -3.49 -8.28
C ALA A 45 -4.20 -3.24 -8.41
N MET A 46 -4.83 -3.72 -9.50
CA MET A 46 -6.28 -3.60 -9.70
C MET A 46 -7.08 -4.26 -8.59
N ARG A 47 -6.74 -5.51 -8.21
CA ARG A 47 -7.48 -6.22 -7.15
C ARG A 47 -7.33 -5.58 -5.77
N ILE A 48 -6.13 -5.13 -5.41
CA ILE A 48 -5.91 -4.44 -4.13
C ILE A 48 -6.65 -3.10 -4.13
N ALA A 49 -6.59 -2.36 -5.25
CA ALA A 49 -7.25 -1.07 -5.41
C ALA A 49 -8.77 -1.18 -5.33
N GLU A 50 -9.36 -2.26 -5.86
CA GLU A 50 -10.79 -2.56 -5.77
C GLU A 50 -11.25 -2.71 -4.31
N VAL A 51 -10.52 -3.49 -3.48
CA VAL A 51 -10.85 -3.66 -2.05
C VAL A 51 -10.72 -2.33 -1.28
N LEU A 52 -9.69 -1.55 -1.61
CA LEU A 52 -9.42 -0.26 -0.96
C LEU A 52 -10.27 0.89 -1.50
N ASN A 53 -10.99 0.70 -2.62
CA ASN A 53 -11.77 1.71 -3.33
C ASN A 53 -10.93 2.93 -3.75
N VAL A 54 -9.80 2.67 -4.42
CA VAL A 54 -8.88 3.69 -4.96
C VAL A 54 -8.49 3.37 -6.40
N GLU A 55 -7.85 4.31 -7.09
CA GLU A 55 -7.31 4.07 -8.43
C GLU A 55 -6.03 3.22 -8.37
N TRP A 56 -5.96 2.14 -9.15
CA TRP A 56 -4.82 1.22 -9.15
C TRP A 56 -3.52 1.85 -9.68
N THR A 57 -3.63 2.94 -10.44
CA THR A 57 -2.49 3.69 -10.97
C THR A 57 -1.65 4.32 -9.86
N ILE A 58 -2.20 4.51 -8.65
CA ILE A 58 -1.48 5.04 -7.48
C ILE A 58 -0.23 4.22 -7.13
N PHE A 59 -0.23 2.92 -7.41
CA PHE A 59 0.93 2.05 -7.19
C PHE A 59 2.14 2.39 -8.08
N PHE A 60 1.91 3.16 -9.15
CA PHE A 60 2.90 3.53 -10.15
C PHE A 60 3.15 5.05 -10.20
N ASP A 61 2.50 5.84 -9.34
CA ASP A 61 2.71 7.28 -9.28
C ASP A 61 4.07 7.60 -8.62
N PRO A 62 5.00 8.25 -9.35
CA PRO A 62 6.31 8.64 -8.81
C PRO A 62 6.23 9.64 -7.65
N LYS A 63 5.13 10.39 -7.50
CA LYS A 63 4.89 11.34 -6.40
C LYS A 63 4.47 10.66 -5.10
N VAL A 64 3.98 9.41 -5.17
CA VAL A 64 3.53 8.61 -4.02
C VAL A 64 4.71 7.85 -3.38
N ARG A 65 5.95 8.17 -3.76
CA ARG A 65 7.17 7.64 -3.14
C ARG A 65 7.21 8.02 -1.67
N ASP A 66 7.27 6.98 -0.83
CA ASP A 66 7.44 6.99 0.63
C ASP A 66 8.07 8.29 1.14
N SER A 67 7.22 9.20 1.63
CA SER A 67 7.63 10.36 2.41
C SER A 67 8.13 9.86 3.78
N THR A 68 9.35 9.34 3.78
CA THR A 68 10.21 9.18 4.96
C THR A 68 11.44 10.07 4.78
N GLN A 69 11.24 11.36 4.51
CA GLN A 69 12.23 12.38 4.86
C GLN A 69 11.70 13.15 6.06
N LYS A 70 12.35 12.88 7.20
CA LYS A 70 12.35 13.62 8.47
C LYS A 70 11.43 14.86 8.52
N LEU A 71 10.32 14.73 9.23
CA LEU A 71 9.75 15.82 10.04
C LEU A 71 10.35 15.73 11.45
N THR A 72 11.67 15.86 11.56
CA THR A 72 12.32 16.21 12.82
C THR A 72 13.60 16.99 12.51
N GLU A 73 13.73 18.14 13.20
CA GLU A 73 14.85 19.09 13.23
C GLU A 73 14.84 20.07 12.03
N ILE A 74 14.57 21.38 12.17
CA ILE A 74 14.90 22.31 13.26
C ILE A 74 13.93 23.51 13.21
N GLY A 75 13.13 23.66 14.26
CA GLY A 75 12.77 24.97 14.78
C GLY A 75 13.88 25.36 15.75
N GLY A 76 14.54 26.47 15.47
CA GLY A 76 15.64 27.07 16.23
C GLY A 76 16.04 28.37 15.57
#